data_AF-A0A218Z948-F1
#
_entry.id   AF-A0A218Z948-F1
#
_cell.length_a   1.000
_cell.length_b   1.000
_cell.length_c   1.000
_cell.angle_alpha   90.00
_cell.angle_beta   90.00
_cell.angle_gamma   90.00
#
_symmetry.space_group_name_H-M   'P 1'
#
loop_
_entity.id
_entity.type
_entity.pdbx_description
1 polymer ?
#
loop_
_entity_poly.entity_id
_entity_poly.type
_entity_poly.pdbx_seq_one_letter_code
_entity_poly.pdbx_strand_id
1 'polypeptide(L)'
;MLYLHLQKTHHPLSPPVLILVALEPDALCGCRILTQLLKRDYIAHKIQPIAGYGDLEKAGQNVIQPMMEINGGSGGVVVCLGVGGMVDLGGLLGIEGEEEQISYGGVEVWVIDARRPWNLGNVFGGHPLSAQIEEEGQLVNQPHTGLEGGKILRNYNPSKGGIIVFDDGDIEQDLSAERDAYLSLVEMPEIEDNGDDLEESDSEDEGVDEEGNTPATSKPGQKRKSWTDRDEGDESSEDDDRPRQRRRSNSV
;
A
#
# COMPACT_ATOMS: atom_id res chain seq x y z
N MET A 1 0.76 23.20 6.70
CA MET A 1 1.44 23.75 5.51
C MET A 1 0.61 23.52 4.25
N LEU A 2 0.20 22.27 3.99
CA LEU A 2 -0.63 21.87 2.83
C LEU A 2 -1.97 22.62 2.74
N TYR A 3 -2.74 22.67 3.83
CA TYR A 3 -4.01 23.41 3.81
C TYR A 3 -3.85 24.90 3.50
N LEU A 4 -2.81 25.55 4.04
CA LEU A 4 -2.50 26.95 3.73
C LEU A 4 -2.06 27.14 2.28
N HIS A 5 -1.36 26.14 1.70
CA HIS A 5 -1.03 26.16 0.29
C HIS A 5 -2.31 26.07 -0.55
N LEU A 6 -3.18 25.09 -0.28
CA LEU A 6 -4.48 24.95 -0.95
C LEU A 6 -5.30 26.25 -0.87
N GLN A 7 -5.38 26.89 0.30
CA GLN A 7 -6.07 28.17 0.44
C GLN A 7 -5.48 29.29 -0.44
N LYS A 8 -4.15 29.30 -0.64
CA LYS A 8 -3.46 30.33 -1.43
C LYS A 8 -3.54 30.08 -2.93
N THR A 9 -3.56 28.81 -3.34
CA THR A 9 -3.52 28.42 -4.76
C THR A 9 -4.90 28.12 -5.34
N HIS A 10 -5.91 27.89 -4.50
CA HIS A 10 -7.28 27.67 -4.95
C HIS A 10 -7.86 28.94 -5.59
N HIS A 11 -8.37 28.79 -6.82
CA HIS A 11 -9.07 29.82 -7.56
C HIS A 11 -10.53 29.36 -7.84
N PRO A 12 -11.51 30.25 -8.04
CA PRO A 12 -12.89 29.85 -8.37
C PRO A 12 -13.08 28.99 -9.62
N LEU A 13 -12.06 28.93 -10.50
CA LEU A 13 -12.03 28.09 -11.70
C LEU A 13 -11.26 26.78 -11.48
N SER A 14 -10.61 26.62 -10.33
CA SER A 14 -9.95 25.37 -9.95
C SER A 14 -10.99 24.27 -9.79
N PRO A 15 -10.63 23.01 -10.09
CA PRO A 15 -11.50 21.88 -9.84
C PRO A 15 -11.83 21.78 -8.34
N PRO A 16 -13.05 21.35 -7.99
CA PRO A 16 -13.44 21.18 -6.59
C PRO A 16 -12.58 20.10 -5.92
N VAL A 17 -12.25 20.30 -4.65
CA VAL A 17 -11.58 19.28 -3.82
C VAL A 17 -12.48 18.05 -3.72
N LEU A 18 -11.97 16.89 -4.13
CA LEU A 18 -12.68 15.63 -4.02
C LEU A 18 -12.40 15.03 -2.64
N ILE A 19 -13.43 14.69 -1.87
CA ILE A 19 -13.29 14.08 -0.55
C ILE A 19 -13.86 12.67 -0.61
N LEU A 20 -13.00 11.67 -0.57
CA LEU A 20 -13.35 10.26 -0.44
C LEU A 20 -13.49 9.91 1.04
N VAL A 21 -14.67 9.46 1.47
CA VAL A 21 -14.95 9.28 2.90
C VAL A 21 -15.43 7.86 3.17
N ALA A 22 -14.74 7.14 4.05
CA ALA A 22 -15.20 5.86 4.54
C ALA A 22 -16.52 5.99 5.32
N LEU A 23 -17.34 4.94 5.29
CA LEU A 23 -18.63 4.87 6.02
C LEU A 23 -18.45 4.54 7.51
N GLU A 24 -17.44 5.15 8.14
CA GLU A 24 -17.14 4.98 9.57
C GLU A 24 -17.42 6.28 10.34
N PRO A 25 -17.85 6.19 11.62
CA PRO A 25 -18.20 7.37 12.40
C PRO A 25 -17.07 8.41 12.49
N ASP A 26 -15.82 7.96 12.61
CA ASP A 26 -14.66 8.84 12.71
C ASP A 26 -14.41 9.60 11.40
N ALA A 27 -14.35 8.90 10.27
CA ALA A 27 -14.20 9.50 8.94
C ALA A 27 -15.34 10.50 8.61
N LEU A 28 -16.58 10.18 8.99
CA LEU A 28 -17.72 11.09 8.82
C LEU A 28 -17.59 12.35 9.70
N CYS A 29 -17.10 12.22 10.92
CA CYS A 29 -16.82 13.36 11.80
C CYS A 29 -15.71 14.24 11.21
N GLY A 30 -14.60 13.63 10.78
CA GLY A 30 -13.51 14.32 10.09
C GLY A 30 -13.98 15.05 8.83
N CYS A 31 -14.84 14.41 8.02
CA CYS A 31 -15.44 15.01 6.84
C CYS A 31 -16.28 16.24 7.19
N ARG A 32 -17.07 16.20 8.26
CA ARG A 32 -17.87 17.36 8.70
C ARG A 32 -16.99 18.52 9.11
N ILE A 33 -15.88 18.27 9.82
CA ILE A 33 -14.94 19.32 10.23
C ILE A 33 -14.26 19.92 9.00
N LEU A 34 -13.71 19.08 8.12
CA LEU A 34 -13.01 19.52 6.91
C LEU A 34 -13.93 20.33 5.99
N THR A 35 -15.15 19.86 5.74
CA THR A 35 -16.11 20.56 4.86
C THR A 35 -16.56 21.89 5.46
N GLN A 36 -16.64 22.03 6.79
CA GLN A 36 -16.89 23.33 7.42
C GLN A 36 -15.74 24.31 7.18
N LEU A 37 -14.48 23.84 7.27
CA LEU A 37 -13.31 24.67 6.98
C LEU A 37 -13.29 25.11 5.51
N LEU A 38 -13.48 24.18 4.57
CA LEU A 38 -13.51 24.49 3.14
C LEU A 38 -14.64 25.48 2.78
N LYS A 39 -15.84 25.32 3.37
CA LYS A 39 -16.95 26.26 3.17
C LYS A 39 -16.64 27.66 3.67
N ARG A 40 -16.04 27.76 4.86
CA ARG A 40 -15.66 29.05 5.46
C ARG A 40 -14.65 29.78 4.57
N ASP A 41 -13.76 29.03 3.94
CA ASP A 41 -12.68 29.55 3.11
C ASP A 41 -13.06 29.61 1.61
N TYR A 42 -14.35 29.41 1.27
CA TYR A 42 -14.91 29.44 -0.09
C TYR A 42 -14.26 28.47 -1.09
N ILE A 43 -13.81 27.32 -0.61
CA ILE A 43 -13.22 26.25 -1.41
C ILE A 43 -14.32 25.27 -1.84
N ALA A 44 -14.51 25.14 -3.15
CA ALA A 44 -15.47 24.20 -3.72
C ALA A 44 -15.01 22.76 -3.44
N HIS A 45 -15.93 21.90 -3.04
CA HIS A 45 -15.62 20.50 -2.72
C HIS A 45 -16.77 19.57 -3.08
N LYS A 46 -16.44 18.32 -3.38
CA LYS A 46 -17.39 17.23 -3.67
C LYS A 46 -17.09 16.06 -2.73
N ILE A 47 -18.11 15.57 -2.05
CA ILE A 47 -17.99 14.42 -1.14
C ILE A 47 -18.43 13.16 -1.89
N GLN A 48 -17.59 12.13 -1.86
CA GLN A 48 -17.85 10.82 -2.42
C GLN A 48 -17.73 9.77 -1.29
N PRO A 49 -18.86 9.22 -0.82
CA PRO A 49 -18.81 8.13 0.15
C PRO A 49 -18.22 6.86 -0.48
N ILE A 50 -17.41 6.14 0.29
CA ILE A 50 -16.73 4.90 -0.13
C ILE A 50 -17.12 3.77 0.83
N ALA A 51 -17.87 2.77 0.33
CA ALA A 51 -18.25 1.62 1.14
C ALA A 51 -17.17 0.53 1.18
N GLY A 52 -16.23 0.52 0.23
CA GLY A 52 -15.14 -0.43 0.14
C GLY A 52 -14.25 -0.20 -1.08
N TYR A 53 -13.28 -1.10 -1.29
CA TYR A 53 -12.27 -0.94 -2.36
C TYR A 53 -12.86 -0.87 -3.78
N GLY A 54 -13.96 -1.59 -4.06
CA GLY A 54 -14.62 -1.49 -5.37
C GLY A 54 -15.25 -0.12 -5.66
N ASP A 55 -15.62 0.63 -4.62
CA ASP A 55 -16.07 2.03 -4.80
C ASP A 55 -14.89 2.98 -4.95
N LEU A 56 -13.77 2.67 -4.29
CA LEU A 56 -12.52 3.41 -4.41
C LEU A 56 -11.94 3.30 -5.82
N GLU A 57 -11.89 2.10 -6.39
CA GLU A 57 -11.47 1.84 -7.76
C GLU A 57 -12.36 2.57 -8.77
N LYS A 58 -13.69 2.53 -8.57
CA LYS A 58 -14.63 3.31 -9.39
C LYS A 58 -14.42 4.80 -9.26
N ALA A 59 -14.08 5.31 -8.08
CA ALA A 59 -13.77 6.72 -7.89
C ALA A 59 -12.48 7.10 -8.63
N GLY A 60 -11.47 6.23 -8.61
CA GLY A 60 -10.27 6.30 -9.44
C GLY A 60 -10.61 6.48 -10.92
N GLN A 61 -11.30 5.49 -11.49
CA GLN A 61 -11.65 5.44 -12.92
C GLN A 61 -12.57 6.58 -13.38
N ASN A 62 -13.64 6.87 -12.61
CA ASN A 62 -14.70 7.77 -13.08
C ASN A 62 -14.48 9.24 -12.71
N VAL A 63 -13.61 9.52 -11.74
CA VAL A 63 -13.44 10.89 -11.20
C VAL A 63 -11.98 11.31 -11.21
N ILE A 64 -11.08 10.50 -10.65
CA ILE A 64 -9.69 10.92 -10.43
C ILE A 64 -8.87 10.87 -11.72
N GLN A 65 -8.94 9.78 -12.48
CA GLN A 65 -8.24 9.67 -13.76
C GLN A 65 -8.64 10.80 -14.73
N PRO A 66 -9.93 11.16 -14.91
CA PRO A 66 -10.31 12.35 -15.69
C PRO A 66 -9.77 13.69 -15.15
N MET A 67 -9.40 13.79 -13.87
CA MET A 67 -8.76 14.98 -13.31
C MET A 67 -7.28 15.07 -13.70
N MET A 68 -6.64 13.96 -14.03
CA MET A 68 -5.22 13.94 -14.37
C MET A 68 -4.93 14.73 -15.65
N GLU A 69 -3.81 15.44 -15.66
CA GLU A 69 -3.34 16.24 -16.81
C GLU A 69 -3.19 15.40 -18.08
N ILE A 70 -2.72 14.15 -17.97
CA ILE A 70 -2.57 13.22 -19.10
C ILE A 70 -3.91 12.85 -19.75
N ASN A 71 -5.01 12.91 -18.99
CA ASN A 71 -6.37 12.68 -19.47
C ASN A 71 -7.07 13.99 -19.89
N GLY A 72 -6.34 15.11 -19.96
CA GLY A 72 -6.88 16.43 -20.32
C GLY A 72 -7.52 17.20 -19.16
N GLY A 73 -7.35 16.71 -17.92
CA GLY A 73 -7.74 17.43 -16.71
C GLY A 73 -6.72 18.51 -16.31
N SER A 74 -6.97 19.17 -15.18
CA SER A 74 -6.11 20.24 -14.64
C SER A 74 -5.42 19.84 -13.33
N GLY A 75 -5.35 18.54 -13.04
CA GLY A 75 -4.96 18.03 -11.73
C GLY A 75 -6.00 18.34 -10.65
N GLY A 76 -5.56 18.37 -9.40
CA GLY A 76 -6.41 18.77 -8.27
C GLY A 76 -6.02 18.08 -6.97
N VAL A 77 -6.87 18.24 -5.96
CA VAL A 77 -6.67 17.64 -4.63
C VAL A 77 -7.78 16.63 -4.34
N VAL A 78 -7.36 15.43 -3.95
CA VAL A 78 -8.22 14.34 -3.45
C VAL A 78 -7.88 14.12 -1.99
N VAL A 79 -8.88 14.08 -1.11
CA VAL A 79 -8.70 13.82 0.32
C VAL A 79 -9.38 12.51 0.68
N CYS A 80 -8.60 11.52 1.09
CA CYS A 80 -9.04 10.23 1.58
C CYS A 80 -9.17 10.28 3.12
N LEU A 81 -10.40 10.16 3.63
CA LEU A 81 -10.72 10.13 5.05
C LEU A 81 -11.12 8.71 5.48
N GLY A 82 -10.30 8.08 6.33
CA GLY A 82 -10.49 6.71 6.80
C GLY A 82 -10.43 5.66 5.69
N VAL A 83 -9.81 5.99 4.56
CA VAL A 83 -9.72 5.13 3.37
C VAL A 83 -8.33 5.20 2.75
N GLY A 84 -7.84 4.10 2.18
CA GLY A 84 -6.61 4.08 1.37
C GLY A 84 -5.30 3.81 2.11
N GLY A 85 -5.25 3.85 3.45
CA GLY A 85 -3.99 3.69 4.19
C GLY A 85 -3.33 2.31 4.09
N MET A 86 -4.13 1.25 3.96
CA MET A 86 -3.66 -0.15 4.00
C MET A 86 -3.44 -0.79 2.61
N VAL A 87 -3.73 -0.07 1.54
CA VAL A 87 -3.66 -0.58 0.16
C VAL A 87 -2.72 0.27 -0.66
N ASP A 88 -2.17 -0.28 -1.73
CA ASP A 88 -1.50 0.54 -2.74
C ASP A 88 -2.54 1.46 -3.39
N LEU A 89 -2.48 2.74 -3.04
CA LEU A 89 -3.46 3.73 -3.46
C LEU A 89 -3.15 4.25 -4.87
N GLY A 90 -1.87 4.24 -5.25
CA GLY A 90 -1.44 4.65 -6.58
C GLY A 90 -1.99 3.73 -7.65
N GLY A 91 -1.76 2.42 -7.50
CA GLY A 91 -2.32 1.39 -8.37
C GLY A 91 -3.85 1.33 -8.32
N LEU A 92 -4.46 1.41 -7.12
CA LEU A 92 -5.91 1.28 -6.98
C LEU A 92 -6.71 2.45 -7.56
N LEU A 93 -6.17 3.66 -7.50
CA LEU A 93 -6.78 4.83 -8.15
C LEU A 93 -6.40 4.92 -9.64
N GLY A 94 -5.39 4.16 -10.07
CA GLY A 94 -4.80 4.23 -11.40
C GLY A 94 -4.19 5.60 -11.68
N ILE A 95 -3.50 6.16 -10.69
CA ILE A 95 -2.78 7.44 -10.80
C ILE A 95 -1.27 7.23 -10.96
N GLU A 96 -0.77 6.04 -10.66
CA GLU A 96 0.57 5.62 -11.03
C GLU A 96 0.58 5.20 -12.51
N GLY A 97 1.48 5.80 -13.29
CA GLY A 97 1.67 5.44 -14.71
C GLY A 97 2.40 4.11 -14.85
N GLU A 98 2.11 3.39 -15.94
CA GLU A 98 2.91 2.24 -16.35
C GLU A 98 4.24 2.77 -16.93
N GLU A 99 5.34 2.36 -16.30
CA GLU A 99 6.73 2.44 -16.78
C GLU A 99 7.38 3.86 -16.78
N GLU A 100 8.43 3.98 -15.95
CA GLU A 100 9.51 5.00 -15.94
C GLU A 100 9.17 6.49 -15.72
N GLN A 101 7.90 6.89 -15.72
CA GLN A 101 7.49 8.24 -15.33
C GLN A 101 6.26 8.19 -14.43
N ILE A 102 6.46 7.95 -13.12
CA ILE A 102 5.42 8.14 -12.10
C ILE A 102 5.06 9.64 -12.06
N SER A 103 4.12 10.02 -12.90
CA SER A 103 3.51 11.33 -12.93
C SER A 103 2.07 11.15 -12.46
N TYR A 104 1.80 11.58 -11.22
CA TYR A 104 0.46 11.62 -10.64
C TYR A 104 -0.51 12.57 -11.37
N GLY A 105 -0.11 13.11 -12.54
CA GLY A 105 -0.95 13.89 -13.43
C GLY A 105 -1.49 15.17 -12.80
N GLY A 106 -0.74 15.81 -11.91
CA GLY A 106 -1.18 17.01 -11.19
C GLY A 106 -2.15 16.71 -10.04
N VAL A 107 -2.42 15.44 -9.72
CA VAL A 107 -3.34 15.04 -8.65
C VAL A 107 -2.58 14.77 -7.35
N GLU A 108 -2.89 15.55 -6.33
CA GLU A 108 -2.37 15.37 -4.97
C GLU A 108 -3.42 14.65 -4.10
N VAL A 109 -3.04 13.52 -3.51
CA VAL A 109 -3.91 12.66 -2.70
C VAL A 109 -3.50 12.74 -1.24
N TRP A 110 -4.33 13.33 -0.40
CA TRP A 110 -4.11 13.41 1.05
C TRP A 110 -4.77 12.24 1.76
N VAL A 111 -3.98 11.42 2.45
CA VAL A 111 -4.47 10.25 3.17
C VAL A 111 -4.48 10.54 4.66
N ILE A 112 -5.68 10.58 5.24
CA ILE A 112 -5.92 10.71 6.68
C ILE A 112 -6.65 9.44 7.11
N ASP A 113 -5.90 8.45 7.59
CA ASP A 113 -6.42 7.13 7.92
C ASP A 113 -5.81 6.64 9.25
N ALA A 114 -6.65 6.17 10.17
CA ALA A 114 -6.23 5.64 11.47
C ALA A 114 -5.94 4.13 11.42
N ARG A 115 -6.20 3.47 10.28
CA ARG A 115 -6.03 2.03 10.14
C ARG A 115 -4.57 1.67 9.84
N ARG A 116 -4.15 0.51 10.33
CA ARG A 116 -2.79 -0.03 10.21
C ARG A 116 -2.85 -1.50 9.79
N PRO A 117 -1.80 -2.05 9.15
CA PRO A 117 -0.52 -1.41 8.81
C PRO A 117 -0.61 -0.44 7.62
N TRP A 118 0.35 0.47 7.52
CA TRP A 118 0.48 1.36 6.36
C TRP A 118 1.00 0.61 5.14
N ASN A 119 0.54 1.00 3.95
CA ASN A 119 1.21 0.66 2.71
C ASN A 119 2.49 1.51 2.56
N LEU A 120 3.65 0.85 2.47
CA LEU A 120 4.95 1.54 2.42
C LEU A 120 5.15 2.33 1.12
N GLY A 121 4.56 1.89 0.01
CA GLY A 121 4.56 2.62 -1.25
C GLY A 121 3.87 3.98 -1.10
N ASN A 122 2.72 4.04 -0.45
CA ASN A 122 2.03 5.31 -0.17
C ASN A 122 2.86 6.24 0.74
N VAL A 123 3.55 5.69 1.74
CA VAL A 123 4.26 6.49 2.76
C VAL A 123 5.61 7.01 2.23
N PHE A 124 6.40 6.13 1.62
CA PHE A 124 7.79 6.42 1.23
C PHE A 124 7.95 6.66 -0.28
N GLY A 125 7.12 6.03 -1.11
CA GLY A 125 7.11 6.15 -2.58
C GLY A 125 6.01 7.06 -3.14
N GLY A 126 5.19 7.68 -2.27
CA GLY A 126 4.03 8.49 -2.66
C GLY A 126 4.37 9.81 -3.38
N HIS A 127 5.56 10.01 -3.90
CA HIS A 127 5.97 11.26 -4.52
C HIS A 127 6.34 11.00 -5.98
N PRO A 128 6.19 12.00 -6.89
CA PRO A 128 6.66 11.84 -8.26
C PRO A 128 8.14 11.45 -8.27
N LEU A 129 8.61 10.81 -9.34
CA LEU A 129 10.05 10.52 -9.45
C LEU A 129 10.86 11.82 -9.59
N SER A 130 11.99 11.83 -8.89
CA SER A 130 13.02 12.86 -8.98
C SER A 130 13.50 13.03 -10.42
N ALA A 131 13.63 14.26 -10.90
CA ALA A 131 14.20 14.50 -12.23
C ALA A 131 15.64 13.99 -12.27
N GLN A 132 15.98 13.17 -13.27
CA GLN A 132 17.37 12.72 -13.47
C GLN A 132 18.20 13.82 -14.13
N ILE A 133 19.37 14.09 -13.57
CA ILE A 133 20.36 15.00 -14.14
C ILE A 133 21.62 14.18 -14.44
N GLU A 134 22.21 14.38 -15.61
CA GLU A 134 23.54 13.84 -15.91
C GLU A 134 24.59 14.66 -15.15
N GLU A 135 25.17 14.08 -14.11
CA GLU A 135 26.37 14.59 -13.43
C GLU A 135 27.54 13.63 -13.69
N GLU A 136 28.64 14.15 -14.24
CA GLU A 136 29.88 13.39 -14.51
C GLU A 136 29.70 12.07 -15.31
N GLY A 137 28.67 12.00 -16.16
CA GLY A 137 28.38 10.82 -16.98
C GLY A 137 27.56 9.73 -16.29
N GLN A 138 27.06 9.99 -15.08
CA GLN A 138 26.05 9.17 -14.40
C GLN A 138 24.72 9.93 -14.32
N LEU A 139 23.61 9.21 -14.51
CA LEU A 139 22.28 9.73 -14.25
C LEU A 139 22.05 9.74 -12.74
N VAL A 140 21.93 10.93 -12.15
CA VAL A 140 21.68 11.12 -10.72
C VAL A 140 20.27 11.66 -10.53
N ASN A 141 19.50 11.03 -9.63
CA ASN A 141 18.18 11.48 -9.24
C ASN A 141 18.28 12.78 -8.43
N GLN A 142 17.66 13.87 -8.90
CA GLN A 142 17.65 15.13 -8.17
C GLN A 142 16.64 15.07 -7.00
N PRO A 143 17.08 15.22 -5.73
CA PRO A 143 16.16 15.11 -4.60
C PRO A 143 15.06 16.19 -4.67
N HIS A 144 13.82 15.77 -4.44
CA HIS A 144 12.71 16.71 -4.32
C HIS A 144 12.96 17.68 -3.17
N THR A 145 12.91 18.98 -3.47
CA THR A 145 13.16 20.02 -2.47
C THR A 145 12.12 19.94 -1.35
N GLY A 146 12.60 19.67 -0.14
CA GLY A 146 11.77 19.59 1.06
C GLY A 146 11.06 18.25 1.27
N LEU A 147 11.55 17.18 0.64
CA LEU A 147 11.19 15.80 0.99
C LEU A 147 12.43 15.06 1.51
N GLU A 148 12.26 14.29 2.58
CA GLU A 148 13.32 13.44 3.14
C GLU A 148 12.69 12.09 3.53
N GLY A 149 13.01 11.02 2.79
CA GLY A 149 12.51 9.67 3.06
C GLY A 149 10.98 9.60 3.19
N GLY A 150 10.24 10.29 2.31
CA GLY A 150 8.77 10.40 2.35
C GLY A 150 8.22 11.50 3.27
N LYS A 151 9.04 12.07 4.18
CA LYS A 151 8.63 13.13 5.11
C LYS A 151 8.67 14.51 4.45
N ILE A 152 7.56 15.24 4.57
CA ILE A 152 7.44 16.63 4.12
C ILE A 152 8.12 17.59 5.11
N LEU A 153 9.08 18.38 4.60
CA LEU A 153 9.82 19.42 5.34
C LEU A 153 9.23 20.82 5.11
N ARG A 154 9.72 21.81 5.87
CA ARG A 154 9.19 23.19 5.86
C ARG A 154 9.33 23.94 4.54
N ASN A 155 10.26 23.53 3.69
CA ASN A 155 10.50 24.10 2.36
C ASN A 155 9.85 23.28 1.25
N TYR A 156 9.03 22.28 1.58
CA TYR A 156 8.28 21.52 0.60
C TYR A 156 7.38 22.43 -0.22
N ASN A 157 7.50 22.32 -1.53
CA ASN A 157 6.59 22.96 -2.45
C ASN A 157 5.70 21.87 -3.07
N PRO A 158 4.38 21.87 -2.82
CA PRO A 158 3.45 20.96 -3.48
C PRO A 158 3.72 20.90 -4.98
N SER A 159 3.86 19.66 -5.47
CA SER A 159 4.43 19.37 -6.78
C SER A 159 3.35 18.98 -7.79
N LYS A 160 3.70 18.25 -8.87
CA LYS A 160 2.77 17.75 -9.91
C LYS A 160 1.88 16.58 -9.41
N GLY A 161 1.51 16.59 -8.14
CA GLY A 161 0.77 15.51 -7.49
C GLY A 161 1.63 14.61 -6.59
N GLY A 162 1.05 13.51 -6.15
CA GLY A 162 1.62 12.58 -5.18
C GLY A 162 0.61 12.16 -4.12
N ILE A 163 0.91 11.08 -3.42
CA ILE A 163 0.24 10.59 -2.22
C ILE A 163 0.96 11.15 -0.99
N ILE A 164 0.21 11.85 -0.14
CA ILE A 164 0.69 12.45 1.08
C ILE A 164 -0.06 11.86 2.27
N VAL A 165 0.64 11.12 3.11
CA VAL A 165 0.08 10.52 4.33
C VAL A 165 0.20 11.49 5.51
N PHE A 166 -0.90 11.66 6.24
CA PHE A 166 -0.94 12.43 7.47
C PHE A 166 -0.62 11.52 8.65
N ASP A 167 0.59 11.68 9.17
CA ASP A 167 1.09 10.96 10.34
C ASP A 167 0.69 11.66 11.64
N ASP A 168 0.21 10.90 12.62
CA ASP A 168 0.01 11.35 14.01
C ASP A 168 1.25 11.10 14.90
N GLY A 169 2.30 10.51 14.31
CA GLY A 169 3.63 10.32 14.88
C GLY A 169 4.06 8.86 14.90
N ASP A 170 3.21 7.92 14.48
CA ASP A 170 3.52 6.50 14.52
C ASP A 170 4.43 6.05 13.37
N ILE A 171 4.36 6.70 12.21
CA ILE A 171 5.30 6.45 11.11
C ILE A 171 6.72 6.83 11.56
N GLU A 172 6.87 8.00 12.18
CA GLU A 172 8.17 8.47 12.68
C GLU A 172 8.73 7.61 13.82
N GLN A 173 7.86 7.06 14.68
CA GLN A 173 8.27 6.27 15.84
C GLN A 173 8.54 4.81 15.51
N ASP A 174 7.66 4.19 14.71
CA ASP A 174 7.59 2.73 14.62
C ASP A 174 8.08 2.18 13.26
N LEU A 175 8.07 2.98 12.19
CA LEU A 175 8.36 2.52 10.82
C LEU A 175 9.79 2.83 10.32
N SER A 176 10.75 3.06 11.24
CA SER A 176 12.12 3.43 10.86
C SER A 176 12.87 2.31 10.13
N ALA A 177 12.70 1.05 10.55
CA ALA A 177 13.34 -0.10 9.92
C ALA A 177 12.73 -0.38 8.53
N GLU A 178 11.42 -0.28 8.42
CA GLU A 178 10.66 -0.43 7.17
C GLU A 178 11.04 0.66 6.18
N ARG A 179 11.22 1.91 6.64
CA ARG A 179 11.72 3.02 5.82
C ARG A 179 13.09 2.68 5.26
N ASP A 180 14.04 2.32 6.11
CA ASP A 180 15.42 2.10 5.71
C ASP A 180 15.53 0.92 4.74
N ALA A 181 14.77 -0.16 5.00
CA ALA A 181 14.65 -1.30 4.09
C ALA A 181 14.03 -0.91 2.74
N TYR A 182 12.93 -0.14 2.75
CA TYR A 182 12.27 0.32 1.54
C TYR A 182 13.18 1.19 0.68
N LEU A 183 13.81 2.21 1.26
CA LEU A 183 14.72 3.11 0.55
C LEU A 183 15.92 2.35 -0.04
N SER A 184 16.49 1.41 0.72
CA SER A 184 17.59 0.58 0.23
C SER A 184 17.19 -0.23 -1.00
N LEU A 185 15.98 -0.80 -1.02
CA LEU A 185 15.48 -1.57 -2.17
C LEU A 185 15.21 -0.69 -3.39
N VAL A 186 14.72 0.53 -3.20
CA VAL A 186 14.47 1.48 -4.30
C VAL A 186 15.78 2.00 -4.91
N GLU A 187 16.83 2.13 -4.09
CA GLU A 187 18.15 2.57 -4.55
C GLU A 187 18.97 1.44 -5.23
N MET A 188 18.57 0.17 -5.06
CA MET A 188 19.27 -0.93 -5.70
C MET A 188 19.09 -0.87 -7.22
N PRO A 189 20.19 -0.82 -8.01
CA PRO A 189 20.08 -0.87 -9.46
C PRO A 189 19.47 -2.21 -9.89
N GLU A 190 18.61 -2.18 -10.91
CA GLU A 190 18.13 -3.40 -11.55
C GLU A 190 19.33 -4.15 -12.12
N ILE A 191 19.61 -5.33 -11.56
CA ILE A 191 20.65 -6.20 -12.08
C ILE A 191 20.07 -6.82 -13.35
N GLU A 192 20.60 -6.43 -14.51
CA GLU A 192 20.37 -7.18 -15.74
C GLU A 192 20.84 -8.61 -15.49
N ASP A 193 19.90 -9.56 -15.48
CA ASP A 193 20.16 -11.00 -15.43
C ASP A 193 20.91 -11.39 -16.70
N ASN A 194 22.22 -11.13 -16.71
CA ASN A 194 23.14 -11.74 -17.65
C ASN A 194 23.14 -13.21 -17.29
N GLY A 195 22.29 -13.98 -17.98
CA GLY A 195 22.00 -15.40 -17.75
C GLY A 195 23.20 -16.34 -17.84
N ASP A 196 24.21 -16.11 -17.02
CA ASP A 196 25.24 -17.06 -16.66
C ASP A 196 24.57 -18.01 -15.68
N ASP A 197 24.05 -19.11 -16.23
CA ASP A 197 23.65 -20.31 -15.52
C ASP A 197 24.70 -20.61 -14.43
N LEU A 198 24.36 -20.35 -13.17
CA LEU A 198 25.17 -20.77 -12.04
C LEU A 198 25.14 -22.30 -12.02
N GLU A 199 26.13 -22.91 -12.68
CA GLU A 199 26.39 -24.34 -12.59
C GLU A 199 26.45 -24.71 -11.11
N GLU A 200 25.52 -25.57 -10.72
CA GLU A 200 25.38 -26.17 -9.41
C GLU A 200 26.70 -26.88 -9.07
N SER A 201 27.58 -26.19 -8.34
CA SER A 201 28.82 -26.77 -7.84
C SER A 201 28.47 -27.73 -6.70
N ASP A 202 28.08 -28.94 -7.08
CA ASP A 202 27.84 -30.08 -6.20
C ASP A 202 29.19 -30.54 -5.61
N SER A 203 29.61 -29.91 -4.52
CA SER A 203 30.75 -30.38 -3.72
C SER A 203 30.23 -31.37 -2.68
N GLU A 204 30.17 -32.64 -3.08
CA GLU A 204 30.03 -33.76 -2.15
C GLU A 204 31.27 -33.81 -1.24
N ASP A 205 31.08 -33.55 0.06
CA ASP A 205 32.07 -33.79 1.10
C ASP A 205 31.61 -35.00 1.95
N GLU A 206 32.33 -36.11 1.77
CA GLU A 206 32.12 -37.39 2.45
C GLU A 206 33.02 -37.49 3.71
N GLY A 207 32.37 -37.56 4.88
CA GLY A 207 32.91 -38.07 6.16
C GLY A 207 33.43 -37.00 7.15
N VAL A 208 33.14 -37.01 8.45
CA VAL A 208 32.85 -38.10 9.40
C VAL A 208 32.16 -37.53 10.66
N ASP A 209 31.11 -38.23 11.11
CA ASP A 209 30.50 -38.37 12.46
C ASP A 209 30.93 -37.43 13.61
N GLU A 210 29.97 -36.69 14.19
CA GLU A 210 29.68 -36.76 15.64
C GLU A 210 28.29 -36.17 16.00
N GLU A 211 27.70 -36.74 17.04
CA GLU A 211 26.29 -36.74 17.42
C GLU A 211 25.67 -35.36 17.77
N GLY A 212 24.39 -35.15 17.40
CA GLY A 212 23.64 -33.97 17.83
C GLY A 212 22.20 -33.88 17.33
N ASN A 213 21.32 -34.69 17.91
CA ASN A 213 19.88 -34.80 17.67
C ASN A 213 19.09 -33.45 17.72
N THR A 214 18.38 -33.08 16.64
CA THR A 214 17.04 -32.41 16.65
C THR A 214 16.39 -32.42 15.25
N PRO A 215 15.05 -32.38 15.13
CA PRO A 215 14.32 -33.18 14.15
C PRO A 215 14.01 -32.48 12.82
N ALA A 216 14.07 -33.27 11.76
CA ALA A 216 13.75 -32.90 10.39
C ALA A 216 12.23 -32.71 10.16
N THR A 217 11.91 -31.60 9.51
CA THR A 217 10.66 -31.32 8.84
C THR A 217 10.44 -32.24 7.63
N SER A 218 9.28 -32.90 7.64
CA SER A 218 8.54 -33.55 6.57
C SER A 218 8.92 -33.27 5.10
N LYS A 219 9.10 -34.34 4.32
CA LYS A 219 8.80 -34.36 2.87
C LYS A 219 8.02 -35.61 2.46
N PRO A 220 7.22 -35.52 1.38
CA PRO A 220 5.99 -36.28 1.22
C PRO A 220 6.15 -37.52 0.34
N GLY A 221 5.26 -38.49 0.57
CA GLY A 221 4.91 -39.51 -0.41
C GLY A 221 5.48 -40.89 -0.14
N GLN A 222 4.72 -41.72 0.57
CA GLN A 222 4.68 -43.16 0.30
C GLN A 222 3.37 -43.75 0.88
N LYS A 223 2.64 -44.45 0.02
CA LYS A 223 1.34 -45.05 0.32
C LYS A 223 1.49 -46.48 0.87
N ARG A 224 0.63 -46.77 1.85
CA ARG A 224 0.09 -48.08 2.31
C ARG A 224 0.91 -48.85 3.35
N LYS A 225 0.26 -49.21 4.46
CA LYS A 225 -0.44 -50.50 4.63
C LYS A 225 -1.30 -50.50 5.90
N SER A 226 -2.34 -51.32 5.83
CA SER A 226 -3.42 -51.48 6.78
C SER A 226 -3.16 -52.60 7.80
N TRP A 227 -4.02 -52.64 8.84
CA TRP A 227 -4.47 -53.78 9.69
C TRP A 227 -4.09 -53.69 11.18
N THR A 228 -5.10 -53.47 12.04
CA THR A 228 -5.83 -54.43 12.93
C THR A 228 -5.08 -54.66 14.25
N ASP A 229 -5.60 -54.16 15.37
CA ASP A 229 -6.57 -54.85 16.26
C ASP A 229 -5.87 -55.67 17.36
N ARG A 230 -5.88 -55.15 18.60
CA ARG A 230 -6.11 -55.95 19.81
C ARG A 230 -6.25 -55.10 21.07
N ASP A 231 -7.37 -55.37 21.75
CA ASP A 231 -7.89 -54.90 23.03
C ASP A 231 -6.95 -54.98 24.25
N GLU A 232 -7.28 -54.12 25.22
CA GLU A 232 -7.46 -54.34 26.69
C GLU A 232 -6.92 -53.10 27.45
N GLY A 233 -7.63 -52.37 28.31
CA GLY A 233 -8.99 -52.36 28.84
C GLY A 233 -9.14 -51.15 29.79
N ASP A 234 -10.34 -50.98 30.36
CA ASP A 234 -10.78 -50.09 31.45
C ASP A 234 -11.27 -48.64 31.17
N GLU A 235 -12.60 -48.57 31.01
CA GLU A 235 -13.60 -47.83 31.82
C GLU A 235 -13.44 -46.32 32.11
N SER A 236 -14.33 -45.51 31.50
CA SER A 236 -15.38 -44.72 32.22
C SER A 236 -15.94 -43.54 31.40
N SER A 237 -17.27 -43.46 31.38
CA SER A 237 -18.16 -42.28 31.36
C SER A 237 -18.29 -41.34 30.13
N GLU A 238 -19.52 -41.37 29.59
CA GLU A 238 -20.41 -40.22 29.25
C GLU A 238 -20.38 -39.62 27.82
N ASP A 239 -21.37 -40.09 27.04
CA ASP A 239 -22.16 -39.45 25.96
C ASP A 239 -21.54 -38.31 25.12
N ASP A 240 -21.10 -38.70 23.92
CA ASP A 240 -20.80 -37.87 22.75
C ASP A 240 -22.07 -37.25 22.14
N ASP A 241 -22.13 -35.92 22.04
CA ASP A 241 -23.05 -35.20 21.16
C ASP A 241 -22.23 -34.37 20.14
N ARG A 242 -21.79 -35.02 19.06
CA ARG A 242 -21.10 -34.39 17.92
C ARG A 242 -22.08 -34.09 16.77
N PRO A 243 -22.04 -32.89 16.16
CA PRO A 243 -23.05 -32.45 15.20
C PRO A 243 -22.96 -33.15 13.83
N ARG A 244 -24.14 -33.53 13.31
CA ARG A 244 -24.35 -34.23 12.02
C ARG A 244 -23.91 -33.40 10.80
N GLN A 245 -22.95 -33.95 10.05
CA GLN A 245 -22.45 -33.42 8.78
C GLN A 245 -23.46 -33.69 7.63
N ARG A 246 -24.09 -32.64 7.08
CA ARG A 246 -25.03 -32.74 5.94
C ARG A 246 -24.29 -33.00 4.63
N ARG A 247 -24.51 -34.18 4.02
CA ARG A 247 -24.10 -34.49 2.64
C ARG A 247 -25.05 -33.80 1.65
N ARG A 248 -24.48 -33.03 0.72
CA ARG A 248 -25.14 -32.56 -0.51
C ARG A 248 -25.11 -33.68 -1.55
N SER A 249 -26.25 -33.94 -2.19
CA SER A 249 -26.37 -34.85 -3.34
C SER A 249 -26.66 -34.02 -4.59
N ASN A 250 -25.91 -34.25 -5.67
CA ASN A 250 -26.21 -33.80 -7.03
C ASN A 250 -27.02 -34.88 -7.80
N SER A 251 -27.62 -34.43 -8.91
CA SER A 251 -28.29 -35.17 -10.00
C SER A 251 -29.77 -35.48 -9.73
N VAL A 252 -30.74 -35.19 -10.61
CA VAL A 252 -30.79 -35.11 -12.09
C VAL A 252 -31.62 -33.91 -12.54
#